data_AF-A0A3B9T506-F1
#
_entry.id   AF-A0A3B9T506-F1
#
_cell.length_a   1.000
_cell.length_b   1.000
_cell.length_c   1.000
_cell.angle_alpha   90.00
_cell.angle_beta   90.00
_cell.angle_gamma   90.00
#
_symmetry.space_group_name_H-M   'P 1'
#
loop_
_entity.id
_entity.type
_entity.pdbx_description
1 polymer ?
#
loop_
_entity_poly.entity_id
_entity_poly.type
_entity_poly.pdbx_seq_one_letter_code
_entity_poly.pdbx_strand_id
1 'polypeptide(L)'
;MTANEYRELEARSFRGFPPRQEEQPIFTALLSEEGASQIARHMRISKGIENKVYVVGFLVEDAYIRQFPVQHARERSRNALWIPADELDILNQHLIGNIRVLASYEIARADGELFFA
;
A
#
# COMPACT_ATOMS: atom_id res chain seq x y z
N MET A 1 3.62 1.81 -0.81
CA MET A 1 4.32 0.74 -1.54
C MET A 1 5.73 1.21 -1.88
N THR A 2 6.74 0.37 -1.74
CA THR A 2 8.16 0.65 -2.05
C THR A 2 8.45 0.61 -3.56
N ALA A 3 9.64 1.06 -3.97
CA ALA A 3 10.06 0.98 -5.38
C ALA A 3 10.19 -0.45 -5.92
N ASN A 4 10.55 -1.43 -5.09
CA ASN A 4 10.62 -2.83 -5.53
C ASN A 4 9.23 -3.41 -5.78
N GLU A 5 8.31 -3.22 -4.85
CA GLU A 5 6.91 -3.63 -5.03
C GLU A 5 6.28 -2.94 -6.25
N TYR A 6 6.61 -1.66 -6.51
CA TYR A 6 6.19 -0.96 -7.73
C TYR A 6 6.65 -1.66 -9.01
N ARG A 7 7.91 -2.07 -9.09
CA ARG A 7 8.45 -2.82 -10.25
C ARG A 7 7.74 -4.16 -10.44
N GLU A 8 7.33 -4.81 -9.35
CA GLU A 8 6.56 -6.06 -9.42
C GLU A 8 5.15 -5.83 -9.98
N LEU A 9 4.53 -4.68 -9.71
CA LEU A 9 3.28 -4.28 -10.38
C LEU A 9 3.50 -3.96 -11.86
N GLU A 10 4.58 -3.24 -12.20
CA GLU A 10 4.92 -2.93 -13.60
C GLU A 10 5.14 -4.21 -14.42
N ALA A 11 5.89 -5.18 -13.88
CA ALA A 11 6.11 -6.47 -14.51
C ALA A 11 4.80 -7.25 -14.76
N ARG A 12 3.77 -6.98 -13.95
CA ARG A 12 2.40 -7.54 -14.08
C ARG A 12 1.45 -6.63 -14.87
N SER A 13 1.95 -5.58 -15.52
CA SER A 13 1.13 -4.58 -16.22
C SER A 13 0.02 -3.98 -15.36
N PHE A 14 0.27 -3.84 -14.05
CA PHE A 14 -0.67 -3.31 -13.05
C PHE A 14 -1.98 -4.11 -12.91
N ARG A 15 -1.99 -5.39 -13.29
CA ARG A 15 -3.18 -6.26 -13.24
C ARG A 15 -3.37 -7.00 -11.91
N GLY A 16 -2.48 -6.81 -10.95
CA GLY A 16 -2.56 -7.48 -9.65
C GLY A 16 -1.32 -7.25 -8.80
N PHE A 17 -1.48 -7.47 -7.50
CA PHE A 17 -0.41 -7.43 -6.52
C PHE A 17 0.42 -8.73 -6.55
N PRO A 18 1.75 -8.67 -6.36
CA PRO A 18 2.56 -9.86 -6.17
C PRO A 18 2.20 -10.57 -4.85
N PRO A 19 2.43 -11.87 -4.73
CA PRO A 19 2.33 -12.59 -3.45
C PRO A 19 3.15 -11.90 -2.36
N ARG A 20 2.63 -11.90 -1.12
CA ARG A 20 3.36 -11.37 0.03
C ARG A 20 4.51 -12.30 0.40
N GLN A 21 5.54 -11.74 1.03
CA GLN A 21 6.58 -12.54 1.69
C GLN A 21 5.97 -13.31 2.87
N GLU A 22 6.50 -14.48 3.21
CA GLU A 22 5.98 -15.32 4.31
C GLU A 22 5.92 -14.57 5.65
N GLU A 23 6.88 -13.67 5.89
CA GLU A 23 6.94 -12.82 7.10
C GLU A 23 5.86 -11.72 7.12
N GLN A 24 5.10 -11.54 6.05
CA GLN A 24 4.09 -10.50 5.89
C GLN A 24 2.68 -11.12 5.73
N PRO A 25 2.10 -11.66 6.81
CA PRO A 25 0.86 -12.45 6.75
C PRO A 25 -0.40 -11.63 6.41
N ILE A 26 -0.30 -10.29 6.37
CA ILE A 26 -1.42 -9.39 6.14
C ILE A 26 -1.06 -8.39 5.03
N PHE A 27 -2.00 -8.20 4.12
CA PHE A 27 -2.06 -7.10 3.17
C PHE A 27 -3.02 -6.02 3.69
N THR A 28 -2.49 -4.81 3.92
CA THR A 28 -3.24 -3.69 4.49
C THR A 28 -3.63 -2.70 3.39
N ALA A 29 -4.92 -2.52 3.16
CA ALA A 29 -5.46 -1.56 2.20
C ALA A 29 -6.15 -0.40 2.94
N LEU A 30 -5.67 0.84 2.75
CA LEU A 30 -6.28 2.02 3.34
C LEU A 30 -7.53 2.44 2.57
N LEU A 31 -8.57 2.88 3.29
CA LEU A 31 -9.84 3.30 2.73
C LEU A 31 -9.86 4.77 2.25
N SER A 32 -8.74 5.48 2.38
CA SER A 32 -8.60 6.87 1.95
C SER A 32 -7.24 7.13 1.31
N GLU A 33 -7.25 7.79 0.16
CA GLU A 33 -6.05 8.31 -0.50
C GLU A 33 -5.28 9.30 0.38
N GLU A 34 -6.01 10.12 1.15
CA GLU A 34 -5.40 11.09 2.06
C GLU A 34 -4.57 10.38 3.12
N GLY A 35 -5.14 9.36 3.78
CA GLY A 35 -4.43 8.57 4.79
C GLY A 35 -3.23 7.82 4.20
N ALA A 36 -3.37 7.26 2.99
CA ALA A 36 -2.28 6.61 2.29
C ALA A 36 -1.14 7.58 1.97
N SER A 37 -1.48 8.78 1.53
CA SER A 37 -0.52 9.85 1.22
C SER A 37 0.19 10.36 2.48
N GLN A 38 -0.55 10.55 3.58
CA GLN A 38 0.05 10.94 4.86
C GLN A 38 1.05 9.88 5.34
N ILE A 39 0.69 8.59 5.29
CA ILE A 39 1.58 7.51 5.70
C ILE A 39 2.82 7.47 4.80
N ALA A 40 2.64 7.57 3.48
CA ALA A 40 3.74 7.55 2.52
C ALA A 40 4.76 8.67 2.76
N ARG A 41 4.29 9.89 3.06
CA ARG A 41 5.16 11.05 3.34
C ARG A 41 6.01 10.90 4.60
N HIS A 42 5.51 10.17 5.60
CA HIS A 42 6.18 9.99 6.89
C HIS A 42 6.86 8.62 7.03
N MET A 43 6.81 7.80 5.98
CA MET A 43 7.42 6.49 5.98
C MET A 43 8.93 6.64 6.13
N ARG A 44 9.56 5.79 6.95
CA ARG A 44 11.01 5.67 7.04
C ARG A 44 11.42 4.43 6.28
N ILE A 45 12.39 4.57 5.38
CA ILE A 45 12.98 3.44 4.66
C ILE A 45 14.40 3.20 5.14
N SER A 46 14.77 1.92 5.23
CA SER A 46 16.10 1.50 5.65
C SER A 46 17.17 1.95 4.66
N LYS A 47 18.40 2.12 5.17
CA LYS A 47 19.56 2.46 4.36
C LYS A 47 19.76 1.40 3.27
N GLY A 48 20.04 1.86 2.04
CA GLY A 48 20.24 0.98 0.88
C GLY A 48 18.97 0.63 0.10
N ILE A 49 17.79 1.03 0.60
CA ILE A 49 16.54 0.97 -0.15
C ILE A 49 16.37 2.29 -0.92
N GLU A 50 15.84 2.21 -2.14
CA GLU A 50 15.48 3.40 -2.92
C GLU A 50 14.47 4.25 -2.16
N ASN A 51 14.73 5.54 -2.07
CA ASN A 51 13.97 6.49 -1.26
C ASN A 51 12.69 6.97 -1.92
N LYS A 52 12.02 6.10 -2.67
CA LYS A 52 10.79 6.40 -3.37
C LYS A 52 9.69 5.46 -2.95
N VAL A 53 8.55 6.04 -2.57
CA VAL A 53 7.34 5.31 -2.24
C VAL A 53 6.18 5.79 -3.10
N TYR A 54 5.28 4.87 -3.37
CA TYR A 54 4.14 5.05 -4.25
C TYR A 54 2.86 4.86 -3.45
N VAL A 55 1.90 5.75 -3.70
CA VAL A 55 0.49 5.58 -3.36
C VAL A 55 -0.19 5.06 -4.60
N VAL A 56 -0.82 3.90 -4.46
CA VAL A 56 -1.61 3.27 -5.52
C VAL A 56 -3.06 3.14 -5.09
N GLY A 57 -3.96 3.32 -6.04
CA GLY A 57 -5.39 3.08 -5.87
C GLY A 57 -5.84 1.95 -6.79
N PHE A 58 -6.81 1.18 -6.34
CA PHE A 58 -7.40 0.10 -7.10
C PHE A 58 -8.88 -0.01 -6.75
N LEU A 59 -9.66 -0.55 -7.68
CA LEU A 59 -11.07 -0.86 -7.45
C LEU A 59 -11.20 -2.37 -7.29
N VAL A 60 -12.11 -2.79 -6.43
CA VAL A 60 -12.38 -4.19 -6.12
C VAL A 60 -13.89 -4.36 -5.99
N GLU A 61 -14.40 -5.54 -6.33
CA GLU A 61 -15.81 -5.85 -6.17
C GLU A 61 -16.29 -5.72 -4.71
N ASP A 62 -17.36 -4.95 -4.52
CA ASP A 62 -18.00 -4.70 -3.22
C ASP A 62 -18.38 -5.99 -2.48
N ALA A 63 -18.89 -6.99 -3.21
CA ALA A 63 -19.33 -8.25 -2.62
C ALA A 63 -18.16 -9.03 -2.00
N TYR A 64 -17.00 -9.03 -2.66
CA TYR A 64 -15.80 -9.67 -2.15
C TYR A 64 -15.20 -8.91 -0.98
N ILE A 65 -15.03 -7.59 -1.11
CA ILE A 65 -14.25 -6.81 -0.12
C ILE A 65 -14.98 -6.65 1.22
N ARG A 66 -16.32 -6.74 1.24
CA ARG A 66 -17.15 -6.61 2.45
C ARG A 66 -17.00 -7.74 3.46
N GLN A 67 -16.35 -8.86 3.09
CA GLN A 67 -16.05 -9.93 4.04
C GLN A 67 -14.99 -9.54 5.06
N PHE A 68 -14.14 -8.55 4.74
CA PHE A 68 -13.07 -8.10 5.62
C PHE A 68 -13.57 -6.95 6.52
N PRO A 69 -13.43 -7.06 7.85
CA PRO A 69 -13.87 -6.02 8.76
C PRO A 69 -12.99 -4.78 8.65
N VAL A 70 -13.62 -3.61 8.67
CA VAL A 70 -12.91 -2.33 8.71
C VAL A 70 -12.19 -2.18 10.05
N GLN A 71 -10.89 -1.97 9.97
CA GLN A 71 -10.03 -1.64 11.09
C GLN A 71 -10.05 -0.13 11.28
N HIS A 72 -10.62 0.31 12.40
CA HIS A 72 -10.74 1.72 12.71
C HIS A 72 -9.48 2.24 13.39
N ALA A 73 -8.84 3.22 12.77
CA ALA A 73 -7.70 3.93 13.36
C ALA A 73 -8.17 5.12 14.20
N ARG A 74 -7.25 5.68 15.01
CA ARG A 74 -7.51 6.94 15.74
C ARG A 74 -7.88 8.08 14.80
N GLU A 75 -7.17 8.16 13.67
CA GLU A 75 -7.46 9.09 12.60
C GLU A 75 -8.31 8.37 11.54
N ARG A 76 -9.51 8.89 11.25
CA ARG A 76 -10.45 8.23 10.32
C ARG A 76 -9.90 8.03 8.91
N SER A 77 -9.02 8.93 8.46
CA SER A 77 -8.32 8.81 7.17
C SER A 77 -7.46 7.55 7.09
N ARG A 78 -7.10 6.94 8.24
CA ARG A 78 -6.26 5.74 8.33
C ARG A 78 -7.04 4.46 8.61
N ASN A 79 -8.36 4.48 8.41
CA ASN A 79 -9.13 3.24 8.42
C ASN A 79 -8.64 2.32 7.30
N ALA A 80 -8.60 1.02 7.59
CA ALA A 80 -8.02 0.04 6.70
C ALA A 80 -8.80 -1.25 6.67
N LEU A 81 -8.56 -2.05 5.64
CA LEU A 81 -8.89 -3.47 5.60
C LEU A 81 -7.59 -4.26 5.80
N TRP A 82 -7.70 -5.33 6.57
CA TRP A 82 -6.63 -6.33 6.73
C TRP A 82 -7.06 -7.60 6.00
N ILE A 83 -6.38 -7.86 4.88
CA ILE A 83 -6.65 -9.00 4.02
C ILE A 83 -5.53 -10.02 4.27
N PRO A 84 -5.85 -11.29 4.60
CA PRO A 84 -4.85 -12.34 4.72
C PRO A 84 -3.98 -12.46 3.47
N ALA A 85 -2.69 -12.77 3.65
CA ALA A 85 -1.75 -12.86 2.53
C ALA A 85 -2.11 -13.95 1.51
N ASP A 86 -2.71 -15.05 1.97
CA ASP A 86 -3.23 -16.17 1.16
C ASP A 86 -4.49 -15.80 0.35
N GLU A 87 -5.24 -14.78 0.76
CA GLU A 87 -6.38 -14.23 0.01
C GLU A 87 -5.94 -13.29 -1.14
N LEU A 88 -4.66 -12.95 -1.27
CA LEU A 88 -4.22 -11.94 -2.23
C LEU A 88 -4.42 -12.36 -3.70
N ASP A 89 -4.26 -13.65 -4.00
CA ASP A 89 -4.54 -14.18 -5.34
C ASP A 89 -6.03 -14.14 -5.68
N ILE A 90 -6.91 -14.28 -4.68
CA ILE A 90 -8.36 -14.14 -4.84
C ILE A 90 -8.71 -12.66 -5.00
N LEU A 91 -8.13 -11.77 -4.18
CA LEU A 91 -8.28 -10.31 -4.33
C LEU A 91 -7.95 -9.86 -5.76
N ASN A 92 -6.85 -10.35 -6.33
CA ASN A 92 -6.42 -10.01 -7.68
C ASN A 92 -7.45 -10.37 -8.76
N GLN A 93 -8.23 -11.45 -8.57
CA GLN A 93 -9.30 -11.86 -9.47
C GLN A 93 -10.53 -10.95 -9.39
N HIS A 94 -10.75 -10.31 -8.23
CA HIS A 94 -11.85 -9.38 -7.99
C HIS A 94 -11.48 -7.91 -8.26
N LEU A 95 -10.29 -7.63 -8.80
CA LEU A 95 -9.91 -6.27 -9.20
C LEU A 95 -10.74 -5.80 -10.39
N ILE A 96 -11.24 -4.57 -10.30
CA ILE A 96 -11.97 -3.91 -11.37
C ILE A 96 -11.01 -2.94 -12.08
N GLY A 97 -10.59 -3.32 -13.29
CA GLY A 97 -9.60 -2.57 -14.05
C GLY A 97 -8.19 -2.72 -13.47
N ASN A 98 -7.31 -1.76 -13.77
CA ASN A 98 -5.91 -1.81 -13.37
C ASN A 98 -5.65 -1.01 -12.08
N ILE A 99 -4.60 -1.42 -11.36
CA ILE A 99 -4.02 -0.63 -10.28
C ILE A 99 -3.46 0.68 -10.86
N ARG A 100 -3.74 1.82 -10.21
CA ARG A 100 -3.34 3.15 -10.67
C ARG A 100 -2.37 3.78 -9.69
N VAL A 101 -1.29 4.37 -10.19
CA VAL A 101 -0.43 5.24 -9.38
C VAL A 101 -1.14 6.57 -9.19
N LEU A 102 -1.35 6.95 -7.93
CA LEU A 102 -2.00 8.22 -7.55
C LEU A 102 -0.96 9.28 -7.20
N ALA A 103 0.09 8.87 -6.50
CA ALA A 103 1.20 9.75 -6.13
C ALA A 103 2.49 8.96 -5.93
N SER A 104 3.62 9.65 -6.03
CA SER A 104 4.91 9.17 -5.57
C SER A 104 5.57 10.23 -4.69
N TYR A 105 6.24 9.79 -3.63
CA TYR A 105 6.96 10.65 -2.72
C TYR A 105 8.41 10.18 -2.60
N GLU A 106 9.33 11.15 -2.63
CA GLU A 106 10.70 10.90 -2.19
C GLU A 106 10.76 11.06 -0.67
N ILE A 107 11.25 10.03 0.00
CA ILE A 107 11.45 10.03 1.44
C ILE A 107 12.82 10.63 1.71
N ALA A 108 12.86 11.69 2.52
CA ALA A 108 14.12 12.21 3.02
C ALA A 108 14.82 11.12 3.86
N ARG A 109 16.10 10.86 3.58
CA ARG A 109 16.88 9.92 4.40
C ARG A 109 17.04 10.53 5.79
N ALA A 110 16.59 9.81 6.81
CA ALA A 110 16.81 10.19 8.20
C ALA A 110 18.25 9.87 8.63
N ASP A 111 19.26 10.40 7.93
CA ASP A 111 20.66 10.27 8.32
C ASP A 111 21.02 11.42 9.26
N GLY A 112 20.59 11.33 10.53
CA GLY A 112 20.97 12.27 11.58
C GLY A 112 20.34 13.67 11.51
N GLU A 113 19.40 13.91 10.60
CA GLU A 113 18.66 15.17 10.53
C GLU A 113 17.64 15.28 11.66
N LEU A 114 17.81 16.30 12.50
CA LEU A 114 16.86 16.70 13.51
C LEU A 114 16.11 17.94 13.00
N PHE A 115 14.78 17.87 13.03
CA PHE A 115 13.90 18.98 12.68
C PHE A 115 13.18 19.47 13.94
N PHE A 116 13.18 20.78 14.14
CA PHE A 116 12.50 21.48 15.23
C PHE A 116 11.58 22.54 14.61
N ALA A 117 10.42 22.77 15.22
CA ALA A 117 9.45 23.80 14.86
C ALA A 117 9.28 24.77 16.02
#